data_AF-A0A0Q4L8D2-F1
#
_entry.id   AF-A0A0Q4L8D2-F1
#
_cell.length_a   1.000
_cell.length_b   1.000
_cell.length_c   1.000
_cell.angle_alpha   90.00
_cell.angle_beta   90.00
_cell.angle_gamma   90.00
#
_symmetry.space_group_name_H-M   'P 1'
#
loop_
_entity.id
_entity.type
_entity.pdbx_description
1 polymer ?
#
loop_
_entity_poly.entity_id
_entity_poly.type
_entity_poly.pdbx_seq_one_letter_code
_entity_poly.pdbx_strand_id
1 'polypeptide(L)'
;MLDQKKIIDGINTACKVFFTESIFFLKPSRANRFSVEGDIMSKAINNYNNSSYEVNVLKWFSDFWIYVDIRFEDKNTFISLSIFQGLADDAFKHQLFRAEWDDYNKIDESHPQPHWHITSNQVIEKTFMELANMDKNSDTFIGLLAEEKSKIIDLTKMHFAMSGNWINNQTHVHNLNDENQIIKWFIGLFSHMKQQLLYVS
;
A
#
# COMPACT_ATOMS: atom_id res chain seq x y z
N MET A 1 20.23 14.19 10.71
CA MET A 1 20.09 12.86 10.11
C MET A 1 19.08 12.12 10.94
N LEU A 2 18.07 11.51 10.32
CA LEU A 2 17.01 10.83 11.05
C LEU A 2 17.57 9.64 11.83
N ASP A 3 17.07 9.42 13.04
CA ASP A 3 17.34 8.20 13.79
C ASP A 3 16.45 7.06 13.25
N GLN A 4 17.04 6.21 12.40
CA GLN A 4 16.35 5.07 11.79
C GLN A 4 15.75 4.14 12.86
N LYS A 5 16.47 3.88 13.95
CA LYS A 5 16.02 2.97 15.01
C LYS A 5 14.81 3.57 15.73
N LYS A 6 14.86 4.86 16.05
CA LYS A 6 13.72 5.59 16.65
C LYS A 6 12.48 5.55 15.77
N ILE A 7 12.63 5.75 14.46
CA ILE A 7 11.50 5.66 13.50
C ILE A 7 10.91 4.26 13.51
N ILE A 8 11.74 3.24 13.31
CA ILE A 8 11.28 1.85 13.19
C ILE A 8 10.65 1.35 14.50
N ASP A 9 11.29 1.60 15.65
CA ASP A 9 10.75 1.24 16.97
C ASP A 9 9.43 1.99 17.25
N GLY A 10 9.34 3.27 16.84
CA GLY A 10 8.16 4.09 16.95
C GLY A 10 6.99 3.57 16.10
N ILE A 11 7.23 3.25 14.83
CA ILE A 11 6.22 2.64 13.94
C ILE A 11 5.78 1.29 14.49
N ASN A 12 6.73 0.43 14.89
CA ASN A 12 6.44 -0.89 15.46
C ASN A 12 5.61 -0.80 16.74
N THR A 13 5.79 0.24 17.56
CA THR A 13 5.01 0.42 18.78
C THR A 13 3.63 0.98 18.45
N ALA A 14 3.57 2.06 17.68
CA ALA A 14 2.34 2.80 17.47
C ALA A 14 1.36 2.10 16.51
N CYS A 15 1.86 1.39 15.51
CA CYS A 15 1.00 0.83 14.46
C CYS A 15 0.42 -0.55 14.80
N LYS A 16 0.91 -1.23 15.85
CA LYS A 16 0.39 -2.54 16.29
C LYS A 16 -1.13 -2.56 16.48
N VAL A 17 -1.71 -1.48 16.99
CA VAL A 17 -3.15 -1.38 17.23
C VAL A 17 -4.00 -1.54 15.95
N PHE A 18 -3.43 -1.29 14.77
CA PHE A 18 -4.13 -1.44 13.49
C PHE A 18 -4.18 -2.87 12.98
N PHE A 19 -3.43 -3.80 13.58
CA PHE A 19 -3.33 -5.21 13.19
C PHE A 19 -3.92 -6.10 14.27
N THR A 20 -5.22 -6.36 14.15
CA THR A 20 -5.97 -7.22 15.09
C THR A 20 -5.97 -8.68 14.67
N GLU A 21 -5.65 -8.96 13.40
CA GLU A 21 -5.65 -10.29 12.79
C GLU A 21 -4.23 -10.83 12.55
N SER A 22 -3.19 -10.08 12.94
CA SER A 22 -1.79 -10.49 12.76
C SER A 22 -0.87 -9.70 13.68
N ILE A 23 0.38 -10.17 13.80
CA ILE A 23 1.44 -9.50 14.54
C ILE A 23 2.27 -8.65 13.58
N PHE A 24 2.11 -7.33 13.65
CA PHE A 24 2.88 -6.40 12.83
C PHE A 24 4.23 -6.03 13.45
N PHE A 25 5.28 -6.11 12.63
CA PHE A 25 6.53 -5.39 12.85
C PHE A 25 7.29 -5.15 11.53
N LEU A 26 8.12 -4.11 11.52
CA LEU A 26 9.11 -3.83 10.49
C LEU A 26 10.44 -4.43 10.93
N LYS A 27 11.04 -5.21 10.03
CA LYS A 27 12.37 -5.80 10.23
C LYS A 27 13.38 -5.31 9.18
N PRO A 28 14.69 -5.31 9.50
CA PRO A 28 15.71 -5.09 8.49
C PRO A 28 15.64 -6.15 7.38
N SER A 29 15.53 -5.73 6.13
CA SER A 29 15.60 -6.60 4.96
C SER A 29 16.95 -6.51 4.26
N ARG A 30 17.58 -5.33 4.29
CA ARG A 30 18.96 -5.05 3.84
C ARG A 30 19.54 -3.88 4.66
N ALA A 31 20.79 -3.53 4.42
CA ALA A 31 21.38 -2.31 4.99
C ALA A 31 20.47 -1.10 4.67
N ASN A 32 20.08 -0.36 5.71
CA ASN A 32 19.19 0.80 5.65
C ASN A 32 17.80 0.57 4.99
N ARG A 33 17.35 -0.69 4.89
CA ARG A 33 16.04 -1.04 4.32
C ARG A 33 15.25 -1.91 5.29
N PHE A 34 13.99 -1.56 5.49
CA PHE A 34 13.09 -2.25 6.39
C PHE A 34 11.81 -2.64 5.65
N SER A 35 11.34 -3.85 5.88
CA SER A 35 10.09 -4.34 5.30
C SER A 35 9.19 -4.92 6.39
N VAL A 36 7.89 -4.94 6.10
CA VAL A 36 6.91 -5.58 6.99
C VAL A 36 7.15 -7.08 7.13
N GLU A 37 6.91 -7.59 8.33
CA GLU A 37 6.86 -9.01 8.66
C GLU A 37 5.85 -9.24 9.79
N GLY A 38 5.45 -10.51 9.95
CA GLY A 38 4.54 -10.97 10.99
C GLY A 38 4.34 -12.47 10.97
N ASP A 39 3.29 -12.91 11.67
CA ASP A 39 2.90 -14.32 11.81
C ASP A 39 2.08 -14.84 10.64
N ILE A 40 1.21 -14.02 10.04
CA ILE A 40 0.34 -14.42 8.93
C ILE A 40 0.78 -13.71 7.65
N MET A 41 1.67 -14.38 6.92
CA MET A 41 2.24 -13.89 5.66
C MET A 41 1.67 -14.63 4.45
N SER A 42 1.60 -13.96 3.31
CA SER A 42 1.25 -14.57 2.02
C SER A 42 2.03 -13.94 0.88
N LYS A 43 1.92 -14.50 -0.33
CA LYS A 43 2.56 -13.99 -1.53
C LYS A 43 1.63 -13.04 -2.27
N ALA A 44 2.19 -12.01 -2.90
CA ALA A 44 1.45 -11.09 -3.75
C ALA A 44 2.29 -10.62 -4.93
N ILE A 45 1.61 -10.08 -5.96
CA ILE A 45 2.28 -9.45 -7.10
C ILE A 45 2.26 -7.94 -6.92
N ASN A 46 3.44 -7.35 -6.71
CA ASN A 46 3.63 -5.91 -6.62
C ASN A 46 4.00 -5.34 -8.00
N ASN A 47 3.18 -4.41 -8.51
CA ASN A 47 3.35 -3.73 -9.79
C ASN A 47 4.03 -2.38 -9.58
N TYR A 48 5.27 -2.22 -10.02
CA TYR A 48 6.07 -1.01 -9.84
C TYR A 48 6.82 -0.67 -11.13
N ASN A 49 6.74 0.57 -11.61
CA ASN A 49 7.41 1.06 -12.82
C ASN A 49 7.28 0.11 -14.03
N ASN A 50 6.06 -0.30 -14.36
CA ASN A 50 5.75 -1.23 -15.46
C ASN A 50 6.41 -2.61 -15.34
N SER A 51 6.88 -2.97 -14.15
CA SER A 51 7.38 -4.30 -13.81
C SER A 51 6.52 -4.92 -12.72
N SER A 52 6.41 -6.25 -12.73
CA SER A 52 5.70 -7.01 -11.71
C SER A 52 6.69 -7.97 -11.06
N TYR A 53 6.71 -7.98 -9.73
CA TYR A 53 7.53 -8.92 -8.96
C TYR A 53 6.79 -9.42 -7.72
N GLU A 54 7.21 -10.58 -7.26
CA GLU A 54 6.63 -11.22 -6.09
C GLU A 54 7.15 -10.55 -4.80
N VAL A 55 6.23 -10.33 -3.85
CA VAL A 55 6.55 -9.85 -2.49
C VAL A 55 5.81 -10.68 -1.45
N ASN A 56 6.36 -10.70 -0.23
CA ASN A 56 5.65 -11.22 0.93
C ASN A 56 4.82 -10.09 1.55
N VAL A 57 3.54 -10.35 1.77
CA VAL A 57 2.57 -9.40 2.34
C VAL A 57 2.09 -9.92 3.68
N LEU A 58 1.85 -9.00 4.62
CA LEU A 58 1.31 -9.29 5.95
C LEU A 58 -0.22 -9.17 5.91
N LYS A 59 -0.90 -10.11 6.58
CA LYS A 59 -2.34 -10.02 6.80
C LYS A 59 -2.70 -8.75 7.57
N TRP A 60 -3.66 -7.96 7.10
CA TRP A 60 -4.08 -6.76 7.82
C TRP A 60 -5.44 -6.91 8.49
N PHE A 61 -6.50 -7.00 7.71
CA PHE A 61 -7.85 -7.32 8.18
C PHE A 61 -8.70 -7.89 7.02
N SER A 62 -9.82 -8.57 7.30
CA SER A 62 -10.79 -9.08 6.29
C SER A 62 -10.15 -9.94 5.18
N ASP A 63 -9.97 -9.40 3.98
CA ASP A 63 -9.30 -9.95 2.80
C ASP A 63 -8.19 -9.00 2.32
N PHE A 64 -7.84 -8.00 3.13
CA PHE A 64 -6.77 -7.05 2.87
C PHE A 64 -5.43 -7.49 3.48
N TRP A 65 -4.38 -7.18 2.73
CA TRP A 65 -2.99 -7.47 3.04
C TRP A 65 -2.14 -6.24 2.74
N ILE A 66 -0.98 -6.15 3.38
CA ILE A 66 -0.09 -5.01 3.20
C ILE A 66 1.35 -5.41 2.90
N TYR A 67 2.02 -4.53 2.18
CA TYR A 67 3.46 -4.48 2.07
C TYR A 67 3.93 -3.09 2.46
N VAL A 68 4.95 -3.02 3.32
CA VAL A 68 5.63 -1.77 3.65
C VAL A 68 7.09 -1.94 3.33
N ASP A 69 7.68 -0.95 2.69
CA ASP A 69 9.10 -0.84 2.42
C ASP A 69 9.59 0.57 2.79
N ILE A 70 10.56 0.65 3.69
CA ILE A 70 11.19 1.90 4.12
C ILE A 70 12.67 1.81 3.78
N ARG A 71 13.19 2.79 3.05
CA ARG A 71 14.61 2.92 2.71
C ARG A 71 15.14 4.24 3.24
N PHE A 72 16.28 4.18 3.92
CA PHE A 72 17.03 5.35 4.37
C PHE A 72 18.29 5.47 3.51
N GLU A 73 18.32 6.41 2.59
CA GLU A 73 19.42 6.60 1.63
C GLU A 73 20.04 7.97 1.87
N ASP A 74 21.23 8.03 2.49
CA ASP A 74 21.97 9.25 2.84
C ASP A 74 21.09 10.36 3.48
N LYS A 75 20.60 11.29 2.65
CA LYS A 75 19.77 12.44 3.06
C LYS A 75 18.27 12.26 2.83
N ASN A 76 17.87 11.13 2.24
CA ASN A 76 16.53 10.89 1.76
C ASN A 76 15.92 9.69 2.48
N THR A 77 14.62 9.78 2.74
CA THR A 77 13.82 8.66 3.21
C THR A 77 12.77 8.36 2.16
N PHE A 78 12.66 7.07 1.79
CA PHE A 78 11.66 6.58 0.86
C PHE A 78 10.74 5.64 1.62
N ILE A 79 9.46 5.91 1.57
CA ILE A 79 8.42 5.06 2.16
C ILE A 79 7.50 4.60 1.04
N SER A 80 7.21 3.31 1.03
CA SER A 80 6.29 2.67 0.10
C SER A 80 5.35 1.78 0.87
N LEU A 81 4.05 1.98 0.72
CA LEU A 81 3.01 1.17 1.34
C LEU A 81 2.00 0.73 0.28
N SER A 82 1.96 -0.57 0.01
CA SER A 82 1.02 -1.19 -0.92
C SER A 82 -0.08 -1.92 -0.16
N ILE A 83 -1.32 -1.78 -0.63
CA ILE A 83 -2.48 -2.55 -0.16
C ILE A 83 -2.85 -3.57 -1.22
N PHE A 84 -3.16 -4.79 -0.78
CA PHE A 84 -3.56 -5.91 -1.62
C PHE A 84 -4.87 -6.51 -1.12
N GLN A 85 -5.59 -7.19 -2.01
CA GLN A 85 -6.82 -7.91 -1.73
C GLN A 85 -6.69 -9.38 -2.14
N GLY A 86 -7.27 -10.28 -1.35
CA GLY A 86 -7.41 -11.70 -1.66
C GLY A 86 -7.70 -12.55 -0.41
N LEU A 87 -8.32 -13.70 -0.62
CA LEU A 87 -8.58 -14.72 0.40
C LEU A 87 -7.27 -15.35 0.89
N ALA A 88 -7.26 -15.99 2.05
CA ALA A 88 -6.03 -16.53 2.64
C ALA A 88 -5.35 -17.60 1.77
N ASP A 89 -6.14 -18.44 1.11
CA ASP A 89 -5.75 -19.55 0.26
C ASP A 89 -5.41 -19.15 -1.19
N ASP A 90 -5.68 -17.90 -1.60
CA ASP A 90 -5.26 -17.42 -2.92
C ASP A 90 -3.74 -17.53 -3.09
N ALA A 91 -3.29 -18.07 -4.22
CA ALA A 91 -1.87 -18.23 -4.52
C ALA A 91 -1.12 -16.88 -4.52
N PHE A 92 -1.77 -15.81 -4.99
CA PHE A 92 -1.24 -14.45 -5.00
C PHE A 92 -2.32 -13.44 -4.68
N LYS A 93 -2.01 -12.46 -3.83
CA LYS A 93 -2.90 -11.31 -3.58
C LYS A 93 -2.73 -10.25 -4.67
N HIS A 94 -3.81 -9.57 -5.00
CA HIS A 94 -3.84 -8.55 -6.04
C HIS A 94 -3.59 -7.16 -5.46
N GLN A 95 -2.66 -6.41 -6.04
CA GLN A 95 -2.38 -5.05 -5.59
C GLN A 95 -3.51 -4.10 -5.99
N LEU A 96 -4.09 -3.42 -5.01
CA LEU A 96 -5.13 -2.42 -5.23
C LEU A 96 -4.53 -1.06 -5.54
N PHE A 97 -3.66 -0.60 -4.65
CA PHE A 97 -3.00 0.69 -4.76
C PHE A 97 -1.74 0.74 -3.90
N ARG A 98 -0.96 1.80 -4.08
CA ARG A 98 0.26 2.09 -3.31
C ARG A 98 0.37 3.58 -3.02
N ALA A 99 0.70 3.90 -1.78
CA ALA A 99 1.18 5.22 -1.38
C ALA A 99 2.72 5.19 -1.38
N GLU A 100 3.32 6.17 -2.04
CA GLU A 100 4.75 6.43 -1.96
C GLU A 100 4.97 7.81 -1.36
N TRP A 101 5.95 7.92 -0.48
CA TRP A 101 6.46 9.19 -0.03
C TRP A 101 7.97 9.18 -0.15
N ASP A 102 8.47 9.96 -1.09
CA ASP A 102 9.86 10.26 -1.28
C ASP A 102 10.10 11.74 -1.05
N ASP A 103 11.12 12.06 -0.25
CA ASP A 103 11.44 13.47 0.02
C ASP A 103 12.20 14.12 -1.14
N TYR A 104 12.77 13.34 -2.09
CA TYR A 104 13.69 13.73 -3.19
C TYR A 104 14.75 14.81 -2.88
N ASN A 105 14.80 15.31 -1.65
CA ASN A 105 15.28 16.60 -1.17
C ASN A 105 15.39 17.68 -2.26
N LYS A 106 14.38 17.83 -3.11
CA LYS A 106 14.39 18.78 -4.24
C LYS A 106 13.86 20.13 -3.75
N ILE A 107 14.66 21.17 -3.94
CA ILE A 107 14.33 22.55 -3.53
C ILE A 107 13.04 23.06 -4.24
N ASP A 108 12.73 22.53 -5.42
CA ASP A 108 11.58 22.92 -6.23
C ASP A 108 10.53 21.80 -6.40
N GLU A 109 10.45 20.86 -5.45
CA GLU A 109 9.38 19.84 -5.50
C GLU A 109 8.02 20.51 -5.34
N SER A 110 7.13 20.24 -6.29
CA SER A 110 5.79 20.82 -6.35
C SER A 110 4.69 19.75 -6.38
N HIS A 111 5.06 18.48 -6.44
CA HIS A 111 4.10 17.38 -6.55
C HIS A 111 3.54 17.00 -5.16
N PRO A 112 2.20 16.88 -5.03
CA PRO A 112 1.55 16.46 -3.78
C PRO A 112 1.97 15.08 -3.26
N GLN A 113 2.17 15.01 -1.94
CA GLN A 113 2.54 13.79 -1.24
C GLN A 113 1.42 13.31 -0.29
N PRO A 114 1.26 11.99 -0.08
CA PRO A 114 1.97 10.92 -0.79
C PRO A 114 1.49 10.78 -2.24
N HIS A 115 2.36 10.23 -3.10
CA HIS A 115 2.02 9.82 -4.46
C HIS A 115 1.19 8.53 -4.42
N TRP A 116 0.03 8.55 -5.06
CA TRP A 116 -0.86 7.39 -5.14
C TRP A 116 -0.76 6.71 -6.50
N HIS A 117 -0.48 5.41 -6.49
CA HIS A 117 -0.54 4.55 -7.66
C HIS A 117 -1.74 3.62 -7.54
N ILE A 118 -2.70 3.72 -8.46
CA ILE A 118 -3.89 2.86 -8.49
C ILE A 118 -3.64 1.73 -9.50
N THR A 119 -3.60 0.49 -9.01
CA THR A 119 -3.19 -0.69 -9.80
C THR A 119 -4.32 -1.68 -10.05
N SER A 120 -5.46 -1.55 -9.36
CA SER A 120 -6.61 -2.47 -9.48
C SER A 120 -7.11 -2.64 -10.92
N ASN A 121 -7.15 -1.55 -11.71
CA ASN A 121 -7.56 -1.59 -13.11
C ASN A 121 -6.61 -2.42 -13.98
N GLN A 122 -5.31 -2.41 -13.69
CA GLN A 122 -4.33 -3.20 -14.44
C GLN A 122 -4.51 -4.71 -14.18
N VAL A 123 -4.96 -5.08 -12.98
CA VAL A 123 -5.27 -6.48 -12.65
C VAL A 123 -6.50 -6.94 -13.42
N ILE A 124 -7.57 -6.15 -13.42
CA ILE A 124 -8.79 -6.45 -14.19
C ILE A 124 -8.46 -6.54 -15.69
N GLU A 125 -7.68 -5.62 -16.24
CA GLU A 125 -7.27 -5.64 -17.64
C GLU A 125 -6.40 -6.85 -17.98
N LYS A 126 -5.51 -7.29 -17.08
CA LYS A 126 -4.68 -8.48 -17.30
C LYS A 126 -5.50 -9.76 -17.25
N THR A 127 -6.38 -9.91 -16.25
CA THR A 127 -7.35 -11.00 -16.18
C THR A 127 -8.25 -11.01 -17.42
N PHE A 128 -8.67 -9.84 -17.91
CA PHE A 128 -9.43 -9.68 -19.14
C PHE A 128 -8.64 -10.17 -20.36
N MET A 129 -7.36 -9.83 -20.48
CA MET A 129 -6.49 -10.29 -21.58
C MET A 129 -6.19 -11.78 -21.52
N GLU A 130 -5.91 -12.33 -20.34
CA GLU A 130 -5.64 -13.77 -20.15
C GLU A 130 -6.88 -14.62 -20.43
N LEU A 131 -8.05 -14.17 -19.98
CA LEU A 131 -9.32 -14.86 -20.19
C LEU A 131 -9.90 -14.66 -21.59
N ALA A 132 -9.71 -13.51 -22.25
CA ALA A 132 -10.11 -13.31 -23.65
C ALA A 132 -9.35 -14.20 -24.63
N ASN A 133 -8.19 -14.73 -24.23
CA ASN A 133 -7.44 -15.74 -24.98
C ASN A 133 -8.00 -17.17 -24.79
N MET A 134 -8.87 -17.40 -23.79
CA MET A 134 -9.51 -18.67 -23.48
C MET A 134 -10.97 -18.68 -23.94
N ASP A 135 -11.16 -18.89 -25.26
CA ASP A 135 -12.40 -19.22 -25.97
C ASP A 135 -13.66 -18.33 -25.80
N LYS A 136 -14.22 -17.89 -26.94
CA LYS A 136 -15.11 -16.73 -27.06
C LYS A 136 -16.62 -17.01 -26.92
N ASN A 137 -17.03 -18.14 -26.36
CA ASN A 137 -18.45 -18.53 -26.36
C ASN A 137 -19.06 -18.74 -24.96
N SER A 138 -20.25 -18.13 -24.83
CA SER A 138 -21.34 -18.34 -23.86
C SER A 138 -21.46 -17.32 -22.73
N ASP A 139 -22.71 -16.96 -22.42
CA ASP A 139 -23.12 -16.11 -21.30
C ASP A 139 -22.53 -16.53 -19.95
N THR A 140 -22.10 -17.78 -19.83
CA THR A 140 -21.31 -18.32 -18.71
C THR A 140 -20.00 -17.53 -18.47
N PHE A 141 -19.33 -17.10 -19.53
CA PHE A 141 -18.09 -16.30 -19.46
C PHE A 141 -18.35 -14.91 -18.88
N ILE A 142 -19.41 -14.24 -19.35
CA ILE A 142 -19.81 -12.92 -18.85
C ILE A 142 -20.25 -13.03 -17.38
N GLY A 143 -20.95 -14.10 -17.02
CA GLY A 143 -21.34 -14.40 -15.64
C GLY A 143 -20.14 -14.57 -14.70
N LEU A 144 -19.16 -15.40 -15.07
CA LEU A 144 -17.93 -15.60 -14.30
C LEU A 144 -17.12 -14.31 -14.17
N LEU A 145 -17.02 -13.51 -15.25
CA LEU A 145 -16.34 -12.22 -15.20
C LEU A 145 -17.04 -11.21 -14.30
N ALA A 146 -18.37 -11.14 -14.35
CA ALA A 146 -19.14 -10.27 -13.48
C ALA A 146 -18.98 -10.67 -12.00
N GLU A 147 -18.94 -11.97 -11.73
CA GLU A 147 -18.68 -12.52 -10.41
C GLU A 147 -17.27 -12.14 -9.91
N GLU A 148 -16.23 -12.39 -10.71
CA GLU A 148 -14.85 -12.03 -10.34
C GLU A 148 -14.66 -10.52 -10.15
N LYS A 149 -15.24 -9.70 -11.03
CA LYS A 149 -15.20 -8.24 -10.88
C LYS A 149 -15.92 -7.77 -9.61
N SER A 150 -16.99 -8.45 -9.21
CA SER A 150 -17.74 -8.09 -7.99
C SER A 150 -16.98 -8.39 -6.69
N LYS A 151 -15.95 -9.25 -6.75
CA LYS A 151 -15.07 -9.55 -5.60
C LYS A 151 -14.04 -8.45 -5.34
N ILE A 152 -13.71 -7.63 -6.34
CA ILE A 152 -12.73 -6.55 -6.21
C ILE A 152 -13.43 -5.27 -5.78
N ILE A 153 -12.89 -4.61 -4.76
CA ILE A 153 -13.47 -3.35 -4.29
C ILE A 153 -13.42 -2.23 -5.34
N ASP A 154 -14.47 -1.42 -5.37
CA ASP A 154 -14.57 -0.28 -6.27
C ASP A 154 -13.83 0.94 -5.70
N LEU A 155 -12.56 1.11 -6.08
CA LEU A 155 -11.72 2.21 -5.64
C LEU A 155 -12.21 3.60 -6.11
N THR A 156 -13.17 3.69 -7.04
CA THR A 156 -13.71 4.99 -7.48
C THR A 156 -14.51 5.69 -6.37
N LYS A 157 -14.94 4.95 -5.36
CA LYS A 157 -15.66 5.45 -4.18
C LYS A 157 -14.74 5.80 -3.01
N MET A 158 -13.43 5.58 -3.17
CA MET A 158 -12.44 5.75 -2.12
C MET A 158 -11.85 7.16 -2.14
N HIS A 159 -11.67 7.75 -0.95
CA HIS A 159 -10.91 9.00 -0.80
C HIS A 159 -9.48 8.71 -0.36
N PHE A 160 -8.51 9.08 -1.18
CA PHE A 160 -7.10 8.91 -0.85
C PHE A 160 -6.61 10.05 0.04
N ALA A 161 -5.86 9.72 1.10
CA ALA A 161 -5.29 10.72 1.99
C ALA A 161 -4.20 11.50 1.27
N MET A 162 -4.29 12.83 1.32
CA MET A 162 -3.24 13.73 0.88
C MET A 162 -2.73 14.53 2.07
N SER A 163 -1.47 14.96 2.04
CA SER A 163 -0.90 15.77 3.12
C SER A 163 -1.21 17.28 2.99
N GLY A 164 -2.14 17.71 2.14
CA GLY A 164 -2.48 19.13 2.00
C GLY A 164 -3.22 19.67 3.23
N ASN A 165 -2.53 20.42 4.11
CA ASN A 165 -3.14 21.03 5.29
C ASN A 165 -3.38 22.55 5.11
N TRP A 166 -4.17 22.88 4.08
CA TRP A 166 -4.42 24.27 3.67
C TRP A 166 -5.15 25.11 4.72
N ILE A 167 -6.01 24.50 5.55
CA ILE A 167 -6.72 25.22 6.63
C ILE A 167 -5.76 25.84 7.66
N ASN A 168 -4.55 25.27 7.78
CA ASN A 168 -3.47 25.78 8.62
C ASN A 168 -2.36 26.46 7.80
N ASN A 169 -2.66 26.90 6.56
CA ASN A 169 -1.71 27.52 5.63
C ASN A 169 -0.46 26.65 5.34
N GLN A 170 -0.58 25.33 5.40
CA GLN A 170 0.49 24.41 4.97
C GLN A 170 0.33 24.03 3.49
N THR A 171 1.44 23.63 2.88
CA THR A 171 1.51 23.19 1.48
C THR A 171 1.05 21.74 1.32
N HIS A 172 1.03 21.21 0.09
CA HIS A 172 0.81 19.78 -0.20
C HIS A 172 2.12 19.00 -0.35
N VAL A 173 3.26 19.68 -0.23
CA VAL A 173 4.61 19.12 -0.28
C VAL A 173 5.22 19.20 1.11
N HIS A 174 5.62 18.06 1.65
CA HIS A 174 6.18 17.95 3.00
C HIS A 174 7.41 17.06 2.98
N ASN A 175 8.46 17.50 3.68
CA ASN A 175 9.68 16.72 3.83
C ASN A 175 9.52 15.72 4.98
N LEU A 176 10.14 14.55 4.84
CA LEU A 176 10.21 13.53 5.91
C LEU A 176 11.46 13.80 6.75
N ASN A 177 11.50 14.91 7.48
CA ASN A 177 12.69 15.35 8.23
C ASN A 177 12.57 15.29 9.76
N ASP A 178 11.42 14.84 10.27
CA ASP A 178 11.16 14.64 11.70
C ASP A 178 10.65 13.21 11.95
N GLU A 179 11.26 12.50 12.91
CA GLU A 179 10.87 11.11 13.17
C GLU A 179 9.43 10.99 13.67
N ASN A 180 8.95 11.96 14.46
CA ASN A 180 7.59 11.92 14.99
C ASN A 180 6.55 12.16 13.89
N GLN A 181 6.85 13.02 12.91
CA GLN A 181 6.01 13.24 11.74
C GLN A 181 5.86 11.96 10.93
N ILE A 182 6.94 11.21 10.69
CA ILE A 182 6.91 9.93 9.98
C ILE A 182 6.02 8.93 10.72
N ILE A 183 6.21 8.79 12.04
CA ILE A 183 5.39 7.88 12.86
C ILE A 183 3.91 8.29 12.82
N LYS A 184 3.60 9.59 12.96
CA LYS A 184 2.22 10.11 12.87
C LYS A 184 1.60 9.88 11.50
N TRP A 185 2.39 9.99 10.44
CA TRP A 185 1.89 9.70 9.10
C TRP A 185 1.46 8.25 8.96
N PHE A 186 2.27 7.28 9.42
CA PHE A 186 1.86 5.87 9.40
C PHE A 186 0.57 5.62 10.19
N ILE A 187 0.46 6.20 11.40
CA ILE A 187 -0.76 6.10 12.21
C ILE A 187 -1.97 6.65 11.46
N GLY A 188 -1.85 7.86 10.91
CA GLY A 188 -2.93 8.52 10.17
C GLY A 188 -3.31 7.76 8.91
N LEU A 189 -2.31 7.29 8.15
CA LEU A 189 -2.51 6.54 6.92
C LEU A 189 -3.20 5.20 7.19
N PHE A 190 -2.74 4.40 8.15
CA PHE A 190 -3.39 3.13 8.49
C PHE A 190 -4.82 3.35 8.99
N SER A 191 -5.04 4.33 9.85
CA SER A 191 -6.38 4.67 10.35
C SER A 191 -7.33 5.07 9.21
N HIS A 192 -6.91 6.01 8.37
CA HIS A 192 -7.73 6.52 7.26
C HIS A 192 -7.99 5.44 6.21
N MET A 193 -6.95 4.70 5.79
CA MET A 193 -7.08 3.63 4.81
C MET A 193 -7.99 2.51 5.30
N LYS A 194 -7.90 2.10 6.57
CA LYS A 194 -8.80 1.10 7.14
C LYS A 194 -10.25 1.55 7.06
N GLN A 195 -10.55 2.80 7.43
CA GLN A 195 -11.90 3.36 7.34
C GLN A 195 -12.41 3.43 5.91
N GLN A 196 -11.59 3.88 4.97
CA GLN A 196 -11.96 3.99 3.56
C GLN A 196 -12.21 2.61 2.94
N LEU A 197 -11.36 1.62 3.24
CA LEU A 197 -11.55 0.24 2.79
C LEU A 197 -12.84 -0.36 3.37
N LEU A 198 -13.11 -0.19 4.66
CA LEU A 198 -14.37 -0.64 5.28
C LEU A 198 -15.62 0.04 4.69
N TYR A 199 -15.49 1.26 4.16
CA TYR A 199 -16.59 1.97 3.53
C TYR A 199 -16.91 1.45 2.11
N VAL A 200 -15.89 0.99 1.37
CA VAL A 200 -16.03 0.50 -0.01
C VAL A 200 -16.12 -1.03 -0.14
N SER A 201 -15.93 -1.76 0.96
CA SER A 201 -16.10 -3.22 1.05
C SER A 201 -17.53 -3.56 1.42
#